data_AF-A0A933Q5M2-F1
#
_entry.id   AF-A0A933Q5M2-F1
#
_cell.length_a   1.000
_cell.length_b   1.000
_cell.length_c   1.000
_cell.angle_alpha   90.00
_cell.angle_beta   90.00
_cell.angle_gamma   90.00
#
_symmetry.space_group_name_H-M   'P 1'
#
loop_
_entity.id
_entity.type
_entity.pdbx_description
1 polymer ?
#
loop_
_entity_poly.entity_id
_entity_poly.type
_entity_poly.pdbx_seq_one_letter_code
_entity_poly.pdbx_strand_id
1 'polypeptide(L)'
;MKTHCLAAALSLGAALPAFADTLACPDPAAAVQVATCPSEGELQYTYTGYCGNDARLYAKDENCADYQSYRRLKNVALWESADGAFQAYISCDLPAGALKNLKPVSIAVSKQGKLTRLACSYPEGILFTHRSKAQCKVQGDGNCAADPAACKASCD
;
A
#
# COMPACT_ATOMS: atom_id res chain seq x y z
N MET A 1 -13.22 -68.33 -17.60
CA MET A 1 -13.53 -67.32 -16.55
C MET A 1 -12.21 -66.80 -16.00
N LYS A 2 -11.80 -65.58 -16.35
CA LYS A 2 -10.67 -64.88 -15.74
C LYS A 2 -11.00 -63.39 -15.70
N THR A 3 -11.47 -62.98 -14.53
CA THR A 3 -11.90 -61.62 -14.19
C THR A 3 -10.64 -60.80 -13.92
N HIS A 4 -10.28 -59.90 -14.81
CA HIS A 4 -9.18 -58.96 -14.60
C HIS A 4 -9.67 -57.79 -13.74
N CYS A 5 -9.14 -57.69 -12.52
CA CYS A 5 -9.38 -56.58 -11.61
C CYS A 5 -8.80 -55.28 -12.16
N LEU A 6 -9.66 -54.27 -12.37
CA LEU A 6 -9.28 -52.89 -12.60
C LEU A 6 -8.82 -52.27 -11.26
N ALA A 7 -7.52 -52.00 -11.13
CA ALA A 7 -6.99 -51.19 -10.04
C ALA A 7 -7.05 -49.70 -10.44
N ALA A 8 -8.03 -48.98 -9.90
CA ALA A 8 -8.10 -47.53 -9.96
C ALA A 8 -7.12 -46.94 -8.92
N ALA A 9 -5.99 -46.40 -9.39
CA ALA A 9 -5.07 -45.65 -8.55
C ALA A 9 -5.64 -44.24 -8.32
N LEU A 10 -6.23 -44.00 -7.15
CA LEU A 10 -6.58 -42.67 -6.65
C LEU A 10 -5.29 -41.93 -6.28
N SER A 11 -4.85 -41.00 -7.11
CA SER A 11 -3.79 -40.05 -6.75
C SER A 11 -4.36 -39.00 -5.79
N LEU A 12 -4.14 -39.18 -4.48
CA LEU A 12 -4.31 -38.13 -3.47
C LEU A 12 -3.31 -37.00 -3.77
N GLY A 13 -3.80 -35.91 -4.36
CA GLY A 13 -3.05 -34.65 -4.38
C GLY A 13 -2.94 -34.14 -2.94
N ALA A 14 -1.75 -34.21 -2.36
CA ALA A 14 -1.47 -33.60 -1.07
C ALA A 14 -1.66 -32.08 -1.20
N ALA A 15 -2.75 -31.56 -0.62
CA ALA A 15 -2.89 -30.13 -0.41
C ALA A 15 -1.83 -29.72 0.64
N LEU A 16 -0.73 -29.13 0.17
CA LEU A 16 0.23 -28.48 1.06
C LEU A 16 -0.51 -27.33 1.77
N PRO A 17 -0.34 -27.15 3.10
CA PRO A 17 -0.88 -25.99 3.78
C PRO A 17 -0.28 -24.73 3.16
N ALA A 18 -1.14 -23.78 2.78
CA ALA A 18 -0.69 -22.43 2.49
C ALA A 18 -0.09 -21.88 3.79
N PHE A 19 1.20 -21.58 3.80
CA PHE A 19 1.83 -20.95 4.95
C PHE A 19 1.41 -19.48 4.97
N ALA A 20 0.93 -19.02 6.12
CA ALA A 20 0.66 -17.62 6.37
C ALA A 20 1.97 -16.84 6.23
N ASP A 21 2.07 -15.96 5.23
CA ASP A 21 3.24 -15.11 5.09
C ASP A 21 3.16 -13.97 6.12
N THR A 22 4.23 -13.81 6.90
CA THR A 22 4.34 -12.67 7.82
C THR A 22 4.90 -11.48 7.08
N LEU A 23 4.09 -10.42 6.96
CA LEU A 23 4.49 -9.14 6.40
C LEU A 23 4.84 -8.16 7.52
N ALA A 24 6.06 -7.62 7.49
CA ALA A 24 6.48 -6.52 8.35
C ALA A 24 6.32 -5.18 7.62
N CYS A 25 6.12 -4.09 8.37
CA CYS A 25 6.17 -2.76 7.79
C CYS A 25 7.56 -2.48 7.19
N PRO A 26 7.64 -1.93 5.96
CA PRO A 26 8.89 -1.76 5.24
C PRO A 26 9.79 -0.68 5.88
N ASP A 27 11.10 -0.73 5.66
CA ASP A 27 11.98 0.39 6.02
C ASP A 27 11.89 1.50 4.95
N PRO A 28 11.40 2.71 5.28
CA PRO A 28 11.32 3.80 4.30
C PRO A 28 12.69 4.26 3.79
N ALA A 29 13.79 3.99 4.52
CA ALA A 29 15.13 4.35 4.09
C ALA A 29 15.59 3.59 2.83
N ALA A 30 15.05 2.39 2.62
CA ALA A 30 15.34 1.54 1.47
C ALA A 30 14.26 1.65 0.37
N ALA A 31 13.25 2.50 0.56
CA ALA A 31 12.20 2.71 -0.43
C ALA A 31 12.76 3.41 -1.67
N VAL A 32 12.20 3.07 -2.83
CA VAL A 32 12.60 3.60 -4.13
C VAL A 32 11.47 4.44 -4.70
N GLN A 33 11.81 5.63 -5.19
CA GLN A 33 10.88 6.45 -5.97
C GLN A 33 10.73 5.85 -7.36
N VAL A 34 9.53 5.40 -7.71
CA VAL A 34 9.25 4.75 -9.00
C VAL A 34 8.56 5.68 -9.99
N ALA A 35 7.98 6.80 -9.52
CA ALA A 35 7.42 7.85 -10.36
C ALA A 35 8.09 9.20 -10.06
N THR A 36 8.30 10.01 -11.10
CA THR A 36 8.84 11.37 -10.93
C THR A 36 7.84 12.28 -10.22
N CYS A 37 8.36 13.26 -9.49
CA CYS A 37 7.52 14.34 -8.96
C CYS A 37 6.96 15.17 -10.12
N PRO A 38 5.67 15.56 -10.06
CA PRO A 38 5.11 16.44 -11.08
C PRO A 38 5.76 17.81 -10.98
N SER A 39 5.94 18.44 -12.14
CA SER A 39 6.35 19.83 -12.24
C SER A 39 5.20 20.77 -11.83
N GLU A 40 5.55 22.00 -11.48
CA GLU A 40 4.57 23.04 -11.15
C GLU A 40 3.61 23.32 -12.33
N GLY A 41 4.12 23.29 -13.57
CA GLY A 41 3.28 23.45 -14.77
C GLY A 41 2.30 22.31 -14.98
N GLU A 42 2.71 21.07 -14.71
CA GLU A 42 1.81 19.90 -14.76
C GLU A 42 0.71 19.99 -13.71
N LEU A 43 1.06 20.37 -12.47
CA LEU A 43 0.09 20.53 -11.38
C LEU A 43 -0.95 21.61 -11.69
N GLN A 44 -0.52 22.76 -12.23
CA GLN A 44 -1.43 23.83 -12.65
C GLN A 44 -2.34 23.37 -13.79
N TYR A 45 -1.80 22.66 -14.78
CA TYR A 45 -2.56 22.11 -15.89
C TYR A 45 -3.59 21.08 -15.43
N THR A 46 -3.23 20.18 -14.52
CA THR A 46 -4.18 19.17 -14.01
C THR A 46 -5.20 19.77 -13.03
N TYR A 47 -4.86 20.87 -12.33
CA TYR A 47 -5.82 21.62 -11.53
C TYR A 47 -6.92 22.24 -12.40
N THR A 48 -6.58 22.87 -13.53
CA THR A 48 -7.61 23.44 -14.42
C THR A 48 -8.53 22.36 -15.00
N GLY A 49 -8.00 21.18 -15.34
CA GLY A 49 -8.79 20.05 -15.83
C GLY A 49 -9.63 19.33 -14.75
N TYR A 50 -9.15 19.25 -13.51
CA TYR A 50 -9.82 18.55 -12.41
C TYR A 50 -10.80 19.45 -11.64
N CYS A 51 -10.42 20.71 -11.38
CA CYS A 51 -11.16 21.67 -10.56
C CYS A 51 -11.74 22.87 -11.32
N GLY A 52 -11.35 23.10 -12.58
CA GLY A 52 -11.83 24.24 -13.36
C GLY A 52 -13.25 24.07 -13.92
N ASN A 53 -13.69 25.04 -14.72
CA ASN A 53 -15.03 25.03 -15.32
C ASN A 53 -15.23 23.87 -16.34
N ASP A 54 -14.13 23.34 -16.88
CA ASP A 54 -14.11 22.15 -17.73
C ASP A 54 -13.96 20.84 -16.92
N ALA A 55 -14.26 20.87 -15.60
CA ALA A 55 -14.15 19.71 -14.71
C ALA A 55 -14.85 18.50 -15.32
N ARG A 56 -14.04 17.57 -15.85
CA ARG A 56 -14.55 16.33 -16.43
C ARG A 56 -15.08 15.48 -15.28
N LEU A 57 -16.37 15.20 -15.29
CA LEU A 57 -17.02 14.02 -14.69
C LEU A 57 -16.95 13.80 -13.16
N TYR A 58 -16.13 14.52 -12.38
CA TYR A 58 -16.02 14.30 -10.94
C TYR A 58 -16.94 15.25 -10.15
N ALA A 59 -17.63 14.72 -9.13
CA ALA A 59 -18.34 15.55 -8.16
C ALA A 59 -17.36 16.57 -7.56
N LYS A 60 -17.82 17.80 -7.27
CA LYS A 60 -16.99 18.85 -6.69
C LYS A 60 -16.24 18.30 -5.47
N ASP A 61 -14.94 18.11 -5.65
CA ASP A 61 -14.03 17.63 -4.63
C ASP A 61 -13.74 18.79 -3.67
N GLU A 62 -13.74 18.53 -2.36
CA GLU A 62 -13.41 19.54 -1.34
C GLU A 62 -12.02 20.15 -1.55
N ASN A 63 -11.13 19.41 -2.23
CA ASN A 63 -9.77 19.85 -2.56
C ASN A 63 -9.71 20.85 -3.73
N CYS A 64 -10.85 21.19 -4.34
CA CYS A 64 -10.95 22.19 -5.41
C CYS A 64 -11.26 23.61 -4.93
N ALA A 65 -11.12 23.88 -3.61
CA ALA A 65 -11.30 25.22 -3.06
C ALA A 65 -10.26 26.22 -3.63
N ASP A 66 -9.00 25.79 -3.73
CA ASP A 66 -7.91 26.55 -4.34
C ASP A 66 -6.80 25.61 -4.85
N TYR A 67 -5.87 26.20 -5.60
CA TYR A 67 -4.74 25.47 -6.16
C TYR A 67 -3.81 24.88 -5.09
N GLN A 68 -3.65 25.53 -3.93
CA GLN A 68 -2.74 25.04 -2.88
C GLN A 68 -3.28 23.77 -2.22
N SER A 69 -4.59 23.69 -2.02
CA SER A 69 -5.29 22.52 -1.51
C SER A 69 -5.13 21.35 -2.48
N TYR A 70 -5.33 21.59 -3.78
CA TYR A 70 -5.07 20.61 -4.83
C TYR A 70 -3.61 20.16 -4.86
N ARG A 71 -2.66 21.11 -4.84
CA ARG A 71 -1.21 20.85 -4.88
C ARG A 71 -0.80 19.99 -3.69
N ARG A 72 -1.31 20.24 -2.49
CA ARG A 72 -1.01 19.43 -1.29
C ARG A 72 -1.35 17.95 -1.48
N LEU A 73 -2.44 17.65 -2.21
CA LEU A 73 -2.88 16.29 -2.47
C LEU A 73 -2.17 15.64 -3.66
N LYS A 74 -1.88 16.42 -4.70
CA LYS A 74 -1.42 15.90 -6.00
C LYS A 74 0.08 16.04 -6.23
N ASN A 75 0.78 16.87 -5.45
CA ASN A 75 2.24 16.98 -5.45
C ASN A 75 2.88 15.81 -4.68
N VAL A 76 2.61 14.60 -5.16
CA VAL A 76 3.09 13.34 -4.60
C VAL A 76 3.69 12.48 -5.70
N ALA A 77 4.68 11.67 -5.33
CA ALA A 77 5.25 10.64 -6.18
C ALA A 77 4.92 9.25 -5.62
N LEU A 78 4.87 8.25 -6.50
CA LEU A 78 4.78 6.85 -6.10
C LEU A 78 6.16 6.35 -5.66
N TRP A 79 6.19 5.74 -4.49
CA TRP A 79 7.33 5.05 -3.90
C TRP A 79 6.96 3.62 -3.58
N GLU A 80 7.93 2.72 -3.67
CA GLU A 80 7.77 1.32 -3.32
C GLU A 80 8.81 0.91 -2.26
N SER A 81 8.46 -0.06 -1.42
CA SER A 81 9.42 -0.73 -0.55
C SER A 81 10.50 -1.41 -1.39
N ALA A 82 11.65 -1.72 -0.78
CA ALA A 82 12.78 -2.33 -1.49
C ALA A 82 12.43 -3.64 -2.22
N ASP A 83 11.44 -4.38 -1.71
CA ASP A 83 10.91 -5.62 -2.28
C ASP A 83 9.68 -5.42 -3.18
N GLY A 84 9.19 -4.18 -3.34
CA GLY A 84 7.99 -3.84 -4.09
C GLY A 84 6.66 -4.25 -3.43
N ALA A 85 6.68 -4.83 -2.23
CA ALA A 85 5.48 -5.36 -1.59
C ALA A 85 4.52 -4.27 -1.09
N PHE A 86 5.05 -3.08 -0.77
CA PHE A 86 4.30 -1.95 -0.27
C PHE A 86 4.50 -0.72 -1.17
N GLN A 87 3.44 0.07 -1.31
CA GLN A 87 3.43 1.31 -2.06
C GLN A 87 3.00 2.49 -1.19
N ALA A 88 3.63 3.64 -1.40
CA ALA A 88 3.30 4.90 -0.76
C ALA A 88 3.21 6.03 -1.79
N TYR A 89 2.26 6.94 -1.60
CA TYR A 89 2.28 8.24 -2.27
C TYR A 89 2.86 9.26 -1.30
N ILE A 90 4.06 9.75 -1.61
CA ILE A 90 4.84 10.59 -0.71
C ILE A 90 4.96 11.98 -1.32
N SER A 91 4.78 13.02 -0.50
CA SER A 91 4.87 14.41 -0.94
C SER A 91 6.25 14.72 -1.53
N CYS A 92 6.23 15.39 -2.67
CA CYS A 92 7.42 15.89 -3.35
C CYS A 92 8.05 17.12 -2.68
N ASP A 93 7.39 17.69 -1.68
CA ASP A 93 7.94 18.79 -0.87
C ASP A 93 8.71 18.28 0.36
N LEU A 94 8.78 16.96 0.58
CA LEU A 94 9.56 16.43 1.71
C LEU A 94 11.05 16.75 1.56
N PRO A 95 11.74 17.15 2.64
CA PRO A 95 13.18 17.37 2.61
C PRO A 95 13.94 16.11 2.18
N ALA A 96 15.06 16.31 1.48
CA ALA A 96 15.95 15.22 1.12
C ALA A 96 16.38 14.43 2.37
N GLY A 97 16.20 13.11 2.34
CA GLY A 97 16.54 12.23 3.46
C GLY A 97 15.47 12.15 4.56
N ALA A 98 14.30 12.77 4.41
CA ALA A 98 13.20 12.66 5.37
C ALA A 98 12.80 11.20 5.70
N LEU A 99 13.01 10.26 4.76
CA LEU A 99 12.67 8.85 4.96
C LEU A 99 13.71 8.04 5.76
N LYS A 100 14.95 8.53 5.88
CA LYS A 100 16.10 7.72 6.35
C LYS A 100 15.95 7.17 7.77
N ASN A 101 15.25 7.88 8.64
CA ASN A 101 15.15 7.54 10.06
C ASN A 101 13.71 7.26 10.51
N LEU A 102 12.78 7.16 9.56
CA LEU A 102 11.38 6.92 9.91
C LEU A 102 11.20 5.49 10.41
N LYS A 103 10.49 5.38 11.52
CA LYS A 103 10.07 4.11 12.09
C LYS A 103 8.55 4.01 12.05
N PRO A 104 8.00 2.83 11.77
CA PRO A 104 6.56 2.65 11.79
C PRO A 104 6.03 2.85 13.21
N VAL A 105 4.89 3.53 13.31
CA VAL A 105 4.21 3.79 14.59
C VAL A 105 2.95 2.96 14.75
N SER A 106 2.34 2.56 13.63
CA SER A 106 1.20 1.65 13.66
C SER A 106 1.04 0.86 12.38
N ILE A 107 0.32 -0.26 12.49
CA ILE A 107 -0.10 -1.10 11.38
C ILE A 107 -1.59 -1.42 11.52
N ALA A 108 -2.33 -1.33 10.42
CA ALA A 108 -3.77 -1.58 10.41
C ALA A 108 -4.19 -2.37 9.17
N VAL A 109 -5.19 -3.25 9.35
CA VAL A 109 -5.86 -3.94 8.25
C VAL A 109 -7.22 -3.32 8.02
N SER A 110 -7.56 -3.07 6.75
CA SER A 110 -8.91 -2.72 6.32
C SER A 110 -9.31 -3.49 5.07
N LYS A 111 -10.61 -3.51 4.76
CA LYS A 111 -11.16 -4.13 3.56
C LYS A 111 -11.67 -3.06 2.61
N GLN A 112 -11.38 -3.22 1.33
CA GLN A 112 -11.94 -2.43 0.24
C GLN A 112 -12.52 -3.38 -0.81
N GLY A 113 -13.83 -3.63 -0.71
CA GLY A 113 -14.48 -4.69 -1.48
C GLY A 113 -13.85 -6.05 -1.15
N LYS A 114 -13.33 -6.75 -2.18
CA LYS A 114 -12.66 -8.06 -2.03
C LYS A 114 -11.17 -7.96 -1.69
N LEU A 115 -10.60 -6.76 -1.65
CA LEU A 115 -9.18 -6.56 -1.36
C LEU A 115 -8.97 -6.28 0.12
N THR A 116 -7.96 -6.91 0.68
CA THR A 116 -7.36 -6.53 1.95
C THR A 116 -6.33 -5.45 1.71
N ARG A 117 -6.38 -4.40 2.53
CA ARG A 117 -5.36 -3.36 2.59
C ARG A 117 -4.68 -3.44 3.95
N LEU A 118 -3.38 -3.66 3.95
CA LEU A 118 -2.52 -3.51 5.11
C LEU A 118 -1.83 -2.15 5.00
N ALA A 119 -1.90 -1.33 6.04
CA ALA A 119 -1.40 0.03 6.03
C ALA A 119 -0.45 0.25 7.22
N CYS A 120 0.79 0.62 6.91
CA CYS A 120 1.85 0.94 7.85
C CYS A 120 1.99 2.46 7.94
N SER A 121 1.71 3.03 9.10
CA SER A 121 1.77 4.47 9.35
C SER A 121 3.12 4.84 9.95
N TYR A 122 3.65 5.97 9.49
CA TYR A 122 4.90 6.58 9.94
C TYR A 122 4.62 8.02 10.38
N PRO A 123 5.57 8.69 11.06
CA PRO A 123 5.51 10.12 11.28
C PRO A 123 5.33 10.91 9.97
N GLU A 124 4.92 12.18 10.09
CA GLU A 124 4.64 13.06 8.94
C GLU A 124 3.50 12.58 8.02
N GLY A 125 2.65 11.69 8.51
CA GLY A 125 1.49 11.17 7.78
C GLY A 125 1.83 10.22 6.62
N ILE A 126 3.07 9.72 6.58
CA ILE A 126 3.50 8.78 5.53
C ILE A 126 2.85 7.42 5.75
N LEU A 127 2.32 6.85 4.68
CA LEU A 127 1.58 5.60 4.71
C LEU A 127 2.02 4.65 3.60
N PHE A 128 2.68 3.56 3.99
CA PHE A 128 2.97 2.45 3.09
C PHE A 128 1.82 1.46 3.12
N THR A 129 1.37 1.04 1.94
CA THR A 129 0.19 0.18 1.79
C THR A 129 0.52 -1.06 0.97
N HIS A 130 0.16 -2.22 1.51
CA HIS A 130 0.14 -3.47 0.79
C HIS A 130 -1.32 -3.83 0.48
N ARG A 131 -1.59 -4.29 -0.75
CA ARG A 131 -2.93 -4.72 -1.16
C ARG A 131 -2.86 -6.13 -1.70
N SER A 132 -3.73 -7.00 -1.19
CA SER A 132 -3.81 -8.40 -1.61
C SER A 132 -5.25 -8.92 -1.53
N LYS A 133 -5.50 -10.07 -2.17
CA LYS A 133 -6.73 -10.85 -1.97
C LYS A 133 -6.65 -11.73 -0.72
N ALA A 134 -5.44 -12.00 -0.22
CA ALA A 134 -5.21 -12.74 1.02
C ALA A 134 -5.90 -12.05 2.21
N GLN A 135 -6.31 -12.81 3.22
CA GLN A 135 -6.80 -12.27 4.48
C GLN A 135 -5.60 -11.95 5.37
N CYS A 136 -5.49 -10.70 5.82
CA CYS A 136 -4.43 -10.30 6.73
C CYS A 136 -4.98 -10.02 8.12
N LYS A 137 -4.18 -10.34 9.15
CA LYS A 137 -4.44 -10.01 10.55
C LYS A 137 -3.20 -9.39 11.17
N VAL A 138 -3.36 -8.22 11.79
CA VAL A 138 -2.31 -7.56 12.57
C VAL A 138 -1.91 -8.44 13.75
N GLN A 139 -0.61 -8.54 14.01
CA GLN A 139 -0.08 -9.16 15.22
C GLN A 139 -0.09 -8.11 16.35
N GLY A 140 -0.64 -8.46 17.52
CA GLY A 140 -0.83 -7.50 18.61
C GLY A 140 -2.00 -6.53 18.37
N ASP A 141 -1.92 -5.34 18.97
CA ASP A 141 -2.95 -4.30 18.87
C ASP A 141 -2.74 -3.32 17.69
N GLY A 142 -1.63 -3.46 16.96
CA GLY A 142 -1.26 -2.62 15.83
C GLY A 142 -0.62 -1.28 16.21
N ASN A 143 -0.45 -0.99 17.49
CA ASN A 143 0.40 0.12 17.94
C ASN A 143 1.81 -0.40 18.16
N CYS A 144 2.76 0.16 17.42
CA CYS A 144 4.15 -0.30 17.45
C CYS A 144 5.13 0.86 17.60
N ALA A 145 4.67 2.01 18.10
CA ALA A 145 5.55 3.16 18.38
C ALA A 145 6.66 2.84 19.40
N ALA A 146 6.39 1.96 20.37
CA ALA A 146 7.37 1.54 21.38
C ALA A 146 8.32 0.43 20.90
N ASP A 147 7.87 -0.41 19.96
CA ASP A 147 8.66 -1.49 19.35
C ASP A 147 8.34 -1.58 17.85
N PRO A 148 9.07 -0.83 17.00
CA PRO A 148 8.84 -0.84 15.57
C PRO A 148 9.01 -2.21 14.91
N ALA A 149 9.78 -3.12 15.51
CA ALA A 149 9.94 -4.48 15.01
C ALA A 149 8.66 -5.29 15.18
N ALA A 150 7.75 -4.91 16.08
CA ALA A 150 6.46 -5.56 16.27
C ALA A 150 5.41 -5.18 15.22
N CYS A 151 5.67 -4.20 14.33
CA CYS A 151 4.73 -3.81 13.27
C CYS A 151 4.62 -4.89 12.18
N LYS A 152 3.84 -5.94 12.45
CA LYS A 152 3.69 -7.10 11.57
C LYS A 152 2.22 -7.52 11.40
N ALA A 153 1.94 -8.19 10.30
CA ALA A 153 0.70 -8.89 10.05
C ALA A 153 0.96 -10.27 9.46
N SER A 154 0.06 -11.21 9.71
CA SER A 154 0.02 -12.52 9.06
C SER A 154 -0.99 -12.46 7.93
N CYS A 155 -0.66 -12.95 6.72
CA CYS A 155 -1.56 -12.96 5.57
C CYS A 155 -1.69 -14.38 4.97
N ASP A 156 -2.93 -14.82 4.75
CA ASP A 156 -3.33 -16.15 4.24
C ASP A 156 -4.16 -16.08 2.94
#